data_AF-A0A554L587-F1
#
_entry.id   AF-A0A554L587-F1
#
_cell.length_a   1.000
_cell.length_b   1.000
_cell.length_c   1.000
_cell.angle_alpha   90.00
_cell.angle_beta   90.00
_cell.angle_gamma   90.00
#
_symmetry.space_group_name_H-M   'P 1'
#
loop_
_entity.id
_entity.type
_entity.pdbx_description
1 polymer ?
#
loop_
_entity_poly.entity_id
_entity_poly.type
_entity_poly.pdbx_seq_one_letter_code
_entity_poly.pdbx_strand_id
1 'polypeptide(L)'
;MRFTIVLTLAAFFVFSSGQVVLANEDQIGQSRIHPASPFYFLKSVREILELKFAGTTNVKSLRYLEFSTRRIREVKSLMSVNRPDLIPPTLEKYSSSLEKVLGLINFRDEVLGPQVIDKVGKHVLILEGLFNQTENQKAKIAIRLAIYRISRWNEQLLGRLVSEDKVRLSPEITKNQAFICNFLSKEASSSALNDTEKAVLTQRAQKCLQIKSL
;
A
#
# COMPACT_ATOMS: atom_id res chain seq x y z
N MET A 1 36.92 27.47 -36.51
CA MET A 1 35.65 28.14 -36.19
C MET A 1 34.37 27.30 -36.38
N ARG A 2 34.38 26.15 -37.07
CA ARG A 2 33.17 25.32 -37.25
C ARG A 2 32.89 24.30 -36.13
N PHE A 3 33.91 23.90 -35.36
CA PHE A 3 33.78 22.91 -34.28
C PHE A 3 33.15 23.47 -32.99
N THR A 4 33.33 24.75 -32.70
CA THR A 4 32.81 25.40 -31.49
C THR A 4 31.29 25.62 -31.53
N ILE A 5 30.69 25.71 -32.71
CA ILE A 5 29.24 25.94 -32.88
C ILE A 5 28.44 24.64 -32.63
N VAL A 6 29.03 23.48 -32.94
CA VAL A 6 28.37 22.18 -32.71
C VAL A 6 28.34 21.82 -31.23
N LEU A 7 29.38 22.20 -30.48
CA LEU A 7 29.47 21.92 -29.04
C LEU A 7 28.48 22.76 -28.21
N THR A 8 28.23 24.01 -28.60
CA THR A 8 27.26 24.88 -27.90
C THR A 8 25.81 24.49 -28.19
N LEU A 9 25.50 24.01 -29.39
CA LEU A 9 24.16 23.49 -29.73
C LEU A 9 23.83 22.18 -29.01
N ALA A 10 24.81 21.29 -28.83
CA ALA A 10 24.63 20.06 -28.05
C ALA A 10 24.40 20.34 -26.55
N ALA A 11 25.10 21.34 -25.99
CA ALA A 11 24.90 21.75 -24.59
C ALA A 11 23.50 22.34 -24.35
N PHE A 12 22.94 23.09 -25.31
CA PHE A 12 21.60 23.68 -25.18
C PHE A 12 20.48 22.63 -25.17
N PHE A 13 20.66 21.52 -25.90
CA PHE A 13 19.68 20.43 -25.93
C PHE A 13 19.62 19.62 -24.63
N VAL A 14 20.75 19.51 -23.91
CA VAL A 14 20.81 18.77 -22.63
C VAL A 14 20.15 19.55 -21.49
N PHE A 15 20.13 20.88 -21.54
CA PHE A 15 19.49 21.71 -20.50
C PHE A 15 17.98 21.95 -20.73
N SER A 16 17.46 21.73 -21.94
CA SER A 16 16.04 21.96 -22.26
C SER A 16 15.10 20.82 -21.83
N SER A 17 15.62 19.65 -21.45
CA SER A 17 14.79 18.48 -21.07
C SER A 17 14.63 18.31 -19.56
N GLY A 18 15.02 19.32 -18.76
CA GLY A 18 14.75 19.37 -17.32
C GLY A 18 13.31 19.74 -17.01
N GLN A 19 12.32 19.03 -17.57
CA GLN A 19 10.99 19.09 -16.99
C GLN A 19 11.09 18.51 -15.59
N VAL A 20 10.85 19.35 -14.59
CA VAL A 20 10.62 18.92 -13.23
C VAL A 20 9.38 18.03 -13.28
N VAL A 21 9.62 16.72 -13.34
CA VAL A 21 8.56 15.73 -13.15
C VAL A 21 8.17 15.86 -11.69
N LEU A 22 7.14 16.68 -11.44
CA LEU A 22 6.44 16.71 -10.17
C LEU A 22 5.96 15.28 -9.92
N ALA A 23 6.62 14.63 -8.97
CA ALA A 23 6.28 13.33 -8.47
C ALA A 23 4.86 13.38 -7.89
N ASN A 24 3.85 13.12 -8.72
CA ASN A 24 2.47 13.07 -8.31
C ASN A 24 2.34 11.99 -7.22
N GLU A 25 1.73 12.29 -6.09
CA GLU A 25 1.63 11.39 -4.91
C GLU A 25 0.93 10.06 -5.21
N ASP A 26 0.33 9.92 -6.40
CA ASP A 26 -0.29 8.72 -6.97
C ASP A 26 0.72 7.66 -7.52
N GLN A 27 1.98 7.71 -7.04
CA GLN A 27 3.20 7.19 -7.68
C GLN A 27 3.44 5.67 -7.60
N ILE A 28 2.43 4.88 -7.27
CA ILE A 28 2.48 3.43 -7.42
C ILE A 28 1.96 3.12 -8.83
N GLY A 29 2.88 3.11 -9.82
CA GLY A 29 2.55 2.91 -11.25
C GLY A 29 1.77 1.61 -11.56
N GLN A 30 1.36 1.37 -12.80
CA GLN A 30 0.52 0.21 -13.12
C GLN A 30 1.24 -1.15 -13.06
N SER A 31 0.48 -2.25 -12.98
CA SER A 31 1.06 -3.59 -12.99
C SER A 31 1.60 -3.96 -14.38
N ARG A 32 2.80 -4.54 -14.44
CA ARG A 32 3.40 -5.05 -15.70
C ARG A 32 2.74 -6.33 -16.19
N ILE A 33 2.31 -7.20 -15.27
CA ILE A 33 1.61 -8.45 -15.59
C ILE A 33 0.21 -8.34 -15.02
N HIS A 34 -0.78 -8.37 -15.90
CA HIS A 34 -2.16 -8.15 -15.54
C HIS A 34 -2.76 -9.41 -14.86
N PRO A 35 -3.53 -9.27 -13.76
CA PRO A 35 -4.14 -10.43 -13.09
C PRO A 35 -5.13 -11.22 -13.95
N ALA A 36 -5.73 -10.57 -14.95
CA ALA A 36 -6.61 -11.23 -15.91
C ALA A 36 -5.86 -11.96 -17.05
N SER A 37 -4.53 -11.90 -17.11
CA SER A 37 -3.74 -12.58 -18.13
C SER A 37 -3.67 -14.09 -17.85
N PRO A 38 -3.76 -14.98 -18.86
CA PRO A 38 -3.57 -16.41 -18.67
C PRO A 38 -2.17 -16.76 -18.15
N PHE A 39 -1.17 -15.90 -18.40
CA PHE A 39 0.21 -16.09 -17.93
C PHE A 39 0.46 -15.57 -16.52
N TYR A 40 -0.58 -15.19 -15.79
CA TYR A 40 -0.44 -14.64 -14.44
C TYR A 40 0.19 -15.63 -13.44
N PHE A 41 0.05 -16.94 -13.65
CA PHE A 41 0.70 -17.95 -12.82
C PHE A 41 2.24 -17.84 -12.83
N LEU A 42 2.84 -17.35 -13.94
CA LEU A 42 4.29 -17.10 -14.02
C LEU A 42 4.73 -16.07 -12.99
N LYS A 43 3.86 -15.13 -12.63
CA LYS A 43 4.13 -14.18 -11.55
C LYS A 43 4.27 -14.89 -10.21
N SER A 44 3.39 -15.84 -9.90
CA SER A 44 3.48 -16.62 -8.67
C SER A 44 4.75 -17.47 -8.62
N VAL A 45 5.14 -18.10 -9.73
CA VAL A 45 6.42 -18.82 -9.83
C VAL A 45 7.59 -17.87 -9.57
N ARG A 46 7.59 -16.69 -10.21
CA ARG A 46 8.61 -15.67 -10.00
C ARG A 46 8.69 -15.22 -8.54
N GLU A 47 7.57 -14.99 -7.87
CA GLU A 47 7.54 -14.57 -6.46
C GLU A 47 8.09 -15.64 -5.52
N ILE A 48 7.81 -16.91 -5.79
CA ILE A 48 8.38 -18.05 -5.06
C ILE A 48 9.90 -18.08 -5.24
N LEU A 49 10.40 -17.88 -6.46
CA LEU A 49 11.84 -17.81 -6.74
C LEU A 49 12.48 -16.61 -6.04
N GLU A 50 11.88 -15.41 -6.13
CA GLU A 50 12.37 -14.19 -5.45
C GLU A 50 12.47 -14.39 -3.92
N LEU A 51 11.55 -15.14 -3.31
CA LEU A 51 11.62 -15.52 -1.89
C LEU A 51 12.66 -16.60 -1.59
N LYS A 52 12.83 -17.59 -2.47
CA LYS A 52 13.84 -18.65 -2.31
C LYS A 52 15.26 -18.08 -2.36
N PHE A 53 15.50 -17.07 -3.19
CA PHE A 53 16.78 -16.38 -3.30
C PHE A 53 16.95 -15.22 -2.30
N ALA A 54 15.93 -14.90 -1.50
CA ALA A 54 16.06 -13.93 -0.42
C ALA A 54 16.79 -14.57 0.78
N GLY A 55 18.10 -14.34 0.88
CA GLY A 55 18.97 -15.02 1.84
C GLY A 55 18.76 -14.65 3.32
N THR A 56 18.14 -13.51 3.63
CA THR A 56 17.95 -13.03 5.00
C THR A 56 16.50 -12.68 5.32
N THR A 57 16.16 -12.67 6.61
CA THR A 57 14.82 -12.30 7.09
C THR A 57 14.44 -10.87 6.67
N ASN A 58 15.37 -9.91 6.74
CA ASN A 58 15.14 -8.53 6.31
C ASN A 58 14.84 -8.47 4.79
N VAL A 59 15.63 -9.19 3.97
CA VAL A 59 15.38 -9.24 2.51
C VAL A 59 14.05 -9.91 2.21
N LYS A 60 13.66 -10.96 2.94
CA LYS A 60 12.34 -11.59 2.79
C LYS A 60 11.21 -10.63 3.15
N SER A 61 11.35 -9.88 4.25
CA SER A 61 10.39 -8.85 4.66
C SER A 61 10.21 -7.79 3.56
N LEU A 62 11.33 -7.31 2.99
CA LEU A 62 11.31 -6.38 1.85
C LEU A 62 10.63 -6.98 0.61
N ARG A 63 10.85 -8.26 0.31
CA ARG A 63 10.17 -8.94 -0.81
C ARG A 63 8.66 -9.01 -0.59
N TYR A 64 8.21 -9.37 0.61
CA TYR A 64 6.77 -9.35 0.91
C TYR A 64 6.17 -7.94 0.85
N LEU A 65 6.90 -6.91 1.26
CA LEU A 65 6.50 -5.51 1.12
C LEU A 65 6.44 -5.05 -0.34
N GLU A 66 7.35 -5.53 -1.18
CA GLU A 66 7.27 -5.33 -2.63
C GLU A 66 6.06 -6.06 -3.22
N PHE A 67 5.76 -7.27 -2.76
CA PHE A 67 4.60 -8.03 -3.23
C PHE A 67 3.30 -7.33 -2.89
N SER A 68 3.13 -6.85 -1.65
CA SER A 68 1.98 -6.05 -1.25
C SER A 68 1.85 -4.79 -2.11
N THR A 69 2.95 -4.08 -2.34
CA THR A 69 2.98 -2.94 -3.28
C THR A 69 2.53 -3.33 -4.69
N ARG A 70 3.00 -4.46 -5.22
CA ARG A 70 2.58 -4.98 -6.53
C ARG A 70 1.09 -5.32 -6.56
N ARG A 71 0.50 -5.81 -5.47
CA ARG A 71 -0.95 -6.05 -5.38
C ARG A 71 -1.75 -4.76 -5.46
N ILE A 72 -1.30 -3.67 -4.82
CA ILE A 72 -1.94 -2.36 -4.96
C ILE A 72 -1.92 -1.87 -6.42
N ARG A 73 -0.79 -2.05 -7.13
CA ARG A 73 -0.68 -1.75 -8.58
C ARG A 73 -1.69 -2.54 -9.41
N GLU A 74 -1.85 -3.82 -9.08
CA GLU A 74 -2.81 -4.68 -9.76
C GLU A 74 -4.23 -4.24 -9.54
N VAL A 75 -4.62 -3.86 -8.31
CA VAL A 75 -5.97 -3.32 -8.04
C VAL A 75 -6.22 -2.06 -8.88
N LYS A 76 -5.23 -1.15 -8.95
CA LYS A 76 -5.31 0.05 -9.81
C LYS A 76 -5.52 -0.32 -11.28
N SER A 77 -4.75 -1.28 -11.81
CA SER A 77 -4.91 -1.77 -13.18
C SER A 77 -6.27 -2.45 -13.41
N LEU A 78 -6.74 -3.26 -12.46
CA LEU A 78 -8.04 -3.96 -12.53
C LEU A 78 -9.22 -2.99 -12.59
N MET A 79 -9.14 -1.87 -11.89
CA MET A 79 -10.12 -0.80 -12.00
C MET A 79 -10.11 -0.18 -13.40
N SER A 80 -8.94 0.09 -13.99
CA SER A 80 -8.86 0.70 -15.33
C SER A 80 -9.39 -0.19 -16.46
N VAL A 81 -9.35 -1.52 -16.31
CA VAL A 81 -9.86 -2.45 -17.33
C VAL A 81 -11.24 -3.02 -17.00
N ASN A 82 -11.94 -2.43 -16.03
CA ASN A 82 -13.27 -2.85 -15.58
C ASN A 82 -13.35 -4.36 -15.22
N ARG A 83 -12.36 -4.84 -14.45
CA ARG A 83 -12.34 -6.21 -13.90
C ARG A 83 -12.44 -6.22 -12.36
N PRO A 84 -13.54 -5.69 -11.80
CA PRO A 84 -13.72 -5.58 -10.35
C PRO A 84 -13.87 -6.94 -9.66
N ASP A 85 -14.20 -8.01 -10.41
CA ASP A 85 -14.28 -9.38 -9.93
C ASP A 85 -12.95 -9.90 -9.35
N LEU A 86 -11.82 -9.40 -9.87
CA LEU A 86 -10.49 -9.81 -9.44
C LEU A 86 -9.92 -8.96 -8.30
N ILE A 87 -10.58 -7.87 -7.90
CA ILE A 87 -10.12 -6.97 -6.83
C ILE A 87 -10.11 -7.68 -5.47
N PRO A 88 -11.20 -8.34 -5.01
CA PRO A 88 -11.19 -9.04 -3.73
C PRO A 88 -10.05 -10.07 -3.58
N PRO A 89 -9.85 -11.05 -4.48
CA PRO A 89 -8.76 -12.00 -4.32
C PRO A 89 -7.36 -11.37 -4.44
N THR A 90 -7.23 -10.22 -5.12
CA THR A 90 -5.96 -9.48 -5.16
C THR A 90 -5.67 -8.79 -3.82
N LEU A 91 -6.69 -8.22 -3.17
CA LEU A 91 -6.57 -7.62 -1.85
C LEU A 91 -6.38 -8.66 -0.73
N GLU A 92 -6.88 -9.88 -0.90
CA GLU A 92 -6.55 -10.99 0.01
C GLU A 92 -5.05 -11.33 -0.03
N LYS A 93 -4.47 -11.42 -1.23
CA LYS A 93 -3.02 -11.62 -1.41
C LYS A 93 -2.20 -10.45 -0.86
N TYR A 94 -2.73 -9.23 -0.96
CA TYR A 94 -2.14 -8.03 -0.34
C TYR A 94 -2.06 -8.20 1.18
N SER A 95 -3.18 -8.50 1.84
CA SER A 95 -3.23 -8.71 3.29
C SER A 95 -2.30 -9.84 3.72
N SER A 96 -2.32 -10.97 3.01
CA SER A 96 -1.44 -12.11 3.30
C SER A 96 0.05 -11.73 3.23
N SER A 97 0.45 -10.94 2.24
CA SER A 97 1.83 -10.47 2.12
C SER A 97 2.20 -9.52 3.27
N LEU A 98 1.28 -8.63 3.66
CA LEU A 98 1.49 -7.67 4.75
C LEU A 98 1.63 -8.37 6.12
N GLU A 99 0.85 -9.42 6.37
CA GLU A 99 1.02 -10.27 7.56
C GLU A 99 2.39 -10.94 7.60
N LYS A 100 2.92 -11.38 6.45
CA LYS A 100 4.28 -11.94 6.37
C LYS A 100 5.35 -10.88 6.64
N VAL A 101 5.15 -9.62 6.24
CA VAL A 101 6.04 -8.50 6.62
C VAL A 101 6.07 -8.37 8.13
N LEU A 102 4.91 -8.38 8.80
CA LEU A 102 4.86 -8.28 10.25
C LEU A 102 5.65 -9.40 10.91
N GLY A 103 5.46 -10.66 10.50
CA GLY A 103 6.19 -11.79 11.08
C GLY A 103 7.71 -11.77 10.87
N LEU A 104 8.21 -10.98 9.92
CA LEU A 104 9.62 -10.96 9.52
C LEU A 104 10.33 -9.63 9.80
N ILE A 105 9.60 -8.56 10.12
CA ILE A 105 10.20 -7.25 10.37
C ILE A 105 11.02 -7.27 11.66
N ASN A 106 12.24 -6.76 11.54
CA ASN A 106 13.17 -6.55 12.65
C ASN A 106 13.32 -5.04 12.88
N PHE A 107 12.78 -4.52 13.97
CA PHE A 107 12.82 -3.08 14.26
C PHE A 107 14.16 -2.60 14.81
N ARG A 108 15.14 -3.49 14.99
CA ARG A 108 16.53 -3.09 15.22
C ARG A 108 17.17 -2.52 13.96
N ASP A 109 16.64 -2.85 12.79
CA ASP A 109 17.05 -2.25 11.52
C ASP A 109 16.41 -0.86 11.39
N GLU A 110 17.23 0.18 11.57
CA GLU A 110 16.82 1.57 11.54
C GLU A 110 16.30 2.03 10.17
N VAL A 111 16.51 1.25 9.11
CA VAL A 111 16.07 1.57 7.75
C VAL A 111 14.78 0.82 7.41
N LEU A 112 14.72 -0.48 7.74
CA LEU A 112 13.59 -1.33 7.36
C LEU A 112 12.28 -0.90 8.02
N GLY A 113 12.32 -0.58 9.31
CA GLY A 113 11.14 -0.14 10.08
C GLY A 113 10.43 1.05 9.44
N PRO A 114 11.10 2.22 9.31
CA PRO A 114 10.55 3.39 8.64
C PRO A 114 10.08 3.11 7.21
N GLN A 115 10.85 2.34 6.43
CA GLN A 115 10.50 2.04 5.04
C GLN A 115 9.19 1.25 4.93
N VAL A 116 8.93 0.32 5.84
CA VAL A 116 7.67 -0.43 5.91
C VAL A 116 6.53 0.52 6.26
N ILE A 117 6.70 1.36 7.28
CA ILE A 117 5.66 2.30 7.75
C ILE A 117 5.27 3.29 6.65
N ASP A 118 6.25 3.90 5.99
CA ASP A 118 6.04 4.82 4.87
C ASP A 118 5.26 4.15 3.72
N LYS A 119 5.69 2.95 3.31
CA LYS A 119 5.04 2.24 2.20
C LYS A 119 3.61 1.84 2.54
N VAL A 120 3.35 1.36 3.75
CA VAL A 120 2.01 0.99 4.19
C VAL A 120 1.11 2.23 4.29
N GLY A 121 1.62 3.35 4.79
CA GLY A 121 0.90 4.64 4.77
C GLY A 121 0.48 5.05 3.36
N LYS A 122 1.38 4.94 2.38
CA LYS A 122 1.06 5.18 0.96
C LYS A 122 0.01 4.21 0.42
N HIS A 123 0.05 2.94 0.80
CA HIS A 123 -0.98 1.98 0.39
C HIS A 123 -2.37 2.38 0.88
N VAL A 124 -2.48 2.88 2.10
CA VAL A 124 -3.76 3.36 2.66
C VAL A 124 -4.32 4.53 1.84
N LEU A 125 -3.49 5.51 1.51
CA LEU A 125 -3.89 6.68 0.69
C LEU A 125 -4.40 6.24 -0.69
N ILE A 126 -3.69 5.32 -1.33
CA ILE A 126 -4.08 4.79 -2.64
C ILE A 126 -5.39 4.00 -2.52
N LEU A 127 -5.55 3.15 -1.51
CA LEU A 127 -6.77 2.40 -1.30
C LEU A 127 -7.98 3.32 -1.06
N GLU A 128 -7.82 4.41 -0.30
CA GLU A 128 -8.89 5.40 -0.16
C GLU A 128 -9.22 6.08 -1.51
N GLY A 129 -8.20 6.47 -2.28
CA GLY A 129 -8.40 7.04 -3.62
C GLY A 129 -9.17 6.09 -4.53
N LEU A 130 -8.78 4.81 -4.56
CA LEU A 130 -9.47 3.77 -5.33
C LEU A 130 -10.90 3.53 -4.82
N PHE A 131 -11.13 3.58 -3.51
CA PHE A 131 -12.46 3.47 -2.90
C PHE A 131 -13.41 4.56 -3.42
N ASN A 132 -12.93 5.81 -3.48
CA ASN A 132 -13.71 6.95 -3.94
C ASN A 132 -13.97 6.92 -5.46
N GLN A 133 -13.07 6.31 -6.24
CA GLN A 133 -13.18 6.24 -7.70
C GLN A 133 -14.03 5.07 -8.21
N THR A 134 -14.14 3.98 -7.45
CA THR A 134 -14.91 2.80 -7.91
C THR A 134 -16.41 3.00 -7.68
N GLU A 135 -17.23 2.65 -8.66
CA GLU A 135 -18.69 2.55 -8.50
C GLU A 135 -19.13 1.12 -8.13
N ASN A 136 -18.26 0.14 -8.37
CA ASN A 136 -18.56 -1.26 -8.11
C ASN A 136 -18.59 -1.56 -6.61
N GLN A 137 -19.74 -2.02 -6.11
CA GLN A 137 -19.96 -2.31 -4.68
C GLN A 137 -19.07 -3.42 -4.13
N LYS A 138 -18.82 -4.49 -4.91
CA LYS A 138 -17.93 -5.58 -4.48
C LYS A 138 -16.50 -5.07 -4.30
N ALA A 139 -16.04 -4.21 -5.20
CA ALA A 139 -14.73 -3.55 -5.08
C ALA A 139 -14.67 -2.62 -3.87
N LYS A 140 -15.71 -1.78 -3.63
CA LYS A 140 -15.80 -0.92 -2.44
C LYS A 140 -15.67 -1.71 -1.14
N ILE A 141 -16.44 -2.80 -1.01
CA ILE A 141 -16.41 -3.66 0.18
C ILE A 141 -15.01 -4.25 0.38
N ALA A 142 -14.39 -4.76 -0.69
CA ALA A 142 -13.06 -5.35 -0.61
C ALA A 142 -11.99 -4.32 -0.22
N ILE A 143 -12.02 -3.12 -0.80
CA ILE A 143 -11.10 -2.04 -0.47
C ILE A 143 -11.29 -1.60 0.99
N ARG A 144 -12.54 -1.42 1.44
CA ARG A 144 -12.87 -1.09 2.83
C ARG A 144 -12.34 -2.15 3.80
N LEU A 145 -12.50 -3.44 3.46
CA LEU A 145 -11.98 -4.54 4.26
C LEU A 145 -10.45 -4.54 4.31
N ALA A 146 -9.77 -4.24 3.19
CA ALA A 146 -8.32 -4.13 3.15
C ALA A 146 -7.82 -2.99 4.05
N ILE A 147 -8.44 -1.80 3.99
CA ILE A 147 -8.11 -0.67 4.87
C ILE A 147 -8.30 -1.04 6.35
N TYR A 148 -9.39 -1.72 6.70
CA TYR A 148 -9.61 -2.22 8.06
C TYR A 148 -8.53 -3.21 8.51
N ARG A 149 -8.08 -4.12 7.63
CA ARG A 149 -6.99 -5.04 7.95
C ARG A 149 -5.66 -4.32 8.17
N ILE A 150 -5.39 -3.25 7.44
CA ILE A 150 -4.21 -2.41 7.71
C ILE A 150 -4.30 -1.76 9.10
N SER A 151 -5.48 -1.31 9.53
CA SER A 151 -5.67 -0.80 10.91
C SER A 151 -5.33 -1.84 11.98
N ARG A 152 -5.77 -3.09 11.79
CA ARG A 152 -5.42 -4.21 12.68
C ARG A 152 -3.94 -4.55 12.63
N TRP A 153 -3.33 -4.47 11.46
CA TRP A 153 -1.90 -4.66 11.28
C TRP A 153 -1.08 -3.56 11.98
N ASN A 154 -1.49 -2.29 11.88
CA ASN A 154 -0.88 -1.17 12.59
C ASN A 154 -1.00 -1.33 14.12
N GLU A 155 -2.14 -1.80 14.63
CA GLU A 155 -2.33 -2.12 16.05
C GLU A 155 -1.27 -3.13 16.55
N GLN A 156 -1.09 -4.23 15.80
CA GLN A 156 -0.10 -5.24 16.13
C GLN A 156 1.34 -4.69 16.01
N LEU A 157 1.58 -3.85 14.99
CA LEU A 157 2.87 -3.19 14.79
C LEU A 157 3.23 -2.29 15.97
N LEU A 158 2.30 -1.45 16.42
CA LEU A 158 2.46 -0.58 17.59
C LEU A 158 2.76 -1.40 18.85
N GLY A 159 1.99 -2.47 19.09
CA GLY A 159 2.22 -3.35 20.24
C GLY A 159 3.63 -3.92 20.26
N ARG A 160 4.17 -4.31 19.09
CA ARG A 160 5.55 -4.77 18.97
C ARG A 160 6.58 -3.67 19.19
N LEU A 161 6.37 -2.48 18.64
CA LEU A 161 7.29 -1.35 18.83
C LEU A 161 7.40 -0.93 20.31
N VAL A 162 6.29 -0.96 21.05
CA VAL A 162 6.30 -0.71 22.50
C VAL A 162 7.13 -1.78 23.21
N SER A 163 6.96 -3.06 22.86
CA SER A 163 7.73 -4.15 23.47
C SER A 163 9.24 -4.12 23.14
N GLU A 164 9.62 -3.51 22.01
CA GLU A 164 11.00 -3.41 21.53
C GLU A 164 11.68 -2.06 21.87
N ASP A 165 11.02 -1.20 22.67
CA ASP A 165 11.46 0.16 23.03
C ASP A 165 11.79 1.06 21.81
N LYS A 166 11.00 0.90 20.74
CA LYS A 166 11.12 1.64 19.47
C LYS A 166 10.05 2.70 19.34
N VAL A 167 9.81 3.46 20.42
CA VAL A 167 8.77 4.50 20.51
C VAL A 167 8.90 5.58 19.44
N ARG A 168 10.12 5.82 18.92
CA ARG A 168 10.39 6.81 17.86
C ARG A 168 9.60 6.60 16.56
N LEU A 169 9.21 5.36 16.24
CA LEU A 169 8.44 5.03 15.04
C LEU A 169 6.92 5.14 15.25
N SER A 170 6.48 5.25 16.52
CA SER A 170 5.06 5.35 16.89
C SER A 170 4.33 6.53 16.22
N PRO A 171 4.90 7.75 16.11
CA PRO A 171 4.16 8.90 15.58
C PRO A 171 3.69 8.72 14.13
N GLU A 172 4.52 8.13 13.26
CA GLU A 172 4.15 7.88 11.86
C GLU A 172 3.04 6.84 11.74
N ILE A 173 3.11 5.78 12.54
CA ILE A 173 2.06 4.74 12.57
C ILE A 173 0.78 5.31 13.14
N THR A 174 0.84 6.11 14.21
CA THR A 174 -0.31 6.78 14.80
C THR A 174 -0.95 7.76 13.81
N LYS A 175 -0.15 8.46 13.00
CA LYS A 175 -0.66 9.29 11.89
C LYS A 175 -1.41 8.45 10.85
N ASN A 176 -0.81 7.35 10.39
CA ASN A 176 -1.46 6.43 9.45
C ASN A 176 -2.74 5.83 10.06
N GLN A 177 -2.71 5.47 11.34
CA GLN A 177 -3.85 4.94 12.08
C GLN A 177 -4.97 5.96 12.16
N ALA A 178 -4.67 7.22 12.49
CA ALA A 178 -5.66 8.29 12.56
C ALA A 178 -6.37 8.49 11.22
N PHE A 179 -5.63 8.43 10.11
CA PHE A 179 -6.20 8.49 8.77
C PHE A 179 -7.18 7.34 8.52
N ILE A 180 -6.79 6.10 8.84
CA ILE A 180 -7.67 4.93 8.69
C ILE A 180 -8.91 5.06 9.57
N CYS A 181 -8.77 5.49 10.83
CA CYS A 181 -9.90 5.64 11.72
C CYS A 181 -10.88 6.70 11.20
N ASN A 182 -10.39 7.83 10.70
CA ASN A 182 -11.23 8.85 10.08
C ASN A 182 -12.00 8.32 8.87
N PHE A 183 -11.33 7.55 8.00
CA PHE A 183 -11.97 6.88 6.88
C PHE A 183 -13.10 5.94 7.36
N LEU A 184 -12.82 5.07 8.34
CA LEU A 184 -13.81 4.13 8.87
C LEU A 184 -15.00 4.85 9.55
N SER A 185 -14.74 5.92 10.30
CA SER A 185 -15.78 6.75 10.92
C SER A 185 -16.67 7.42 9.87
N LYS A 186 -16.09 7.98 8.82
CA LYS A 186 -16.83 8.58 7.70
C LYS A 186 -17.68 7.55 6.96
N GLU A 187 -17.14 6.36 6.72
CA GLU A 187 -17.88 5.28 6.08
C GLU A 187 -19.02 4.76 6.96
N ALA A 188 -18.82 4.67 8.28
CA ALA A 188 -19.85 4.22 9.21
C ALA A 188 -21.09 5.12 9.23
N SER A 189 -20.95 6.42 8.91
CA SER A 189 -22.06 7.37 8.80
C SER A 189 -22.69 7.43 7.40
N SER A 190 -22.21 6.62 6.45
CA SER A 190 -22.72 6.63 5.08
C SER A 190 -24.16 6.16 4.99
N SER A 191 -25.00 6.93 4.29
CA SER A 191 -26.38 6.56 3.98
C SER A 191 -26.49 5.37 3.02
N ALA A 192 -25.40 5.03 2.32
CA ALA A 192 -25.37 3.92 1.37
C ALA A 192 -25.29 2.53 2.03
N LEU A 193 -25.15 2.47 3.36
CA LEU A 193 -25.02 1.24 4.13
C LEU A 193 -26.33 0.84 4.80
N ASN A 194 -26.56 -0.46 4.93
CA ASN A 194 -27.63 -0.97 5.77
C ASN A 194 -27.25 -0.91 7.27
N ASP A 195 -28.22 -1.12 8.16
CA ASP A 195 -28.02 -0.95 9.60
C ASP A 195 -26.99 -1.93 10.18
N THR A 196 -26.93 -3.16 9.66
CA THR A 196 -25.92 -4.15 10.09
C THR A 196 -24.51 -3.71 9.69
N GLU A 197 -24.34 -3.23 8.46
CA GLU A 197 -23.06 -2.72 7.97
C GLU A 197 -22.62 -1.48 8.74
N LYS A 198 -23.55 -0.55 9.02
CA LYS A 198 -23.28 0.62 9.87
C LYS A 198 -22.83 0.22 11.25
N ALA A 199 -23.52 -0.73 11.89
CA ALA A 199 -23.17 -1.22 13.22
C ALA A 199 -21.74 -1.82 13.24
N VAL A 200 -21.43 -2.68 12.26
CA VAL A 200 -20.10 -3.30 12.13
C VAL A 200 -19.01 -2.25 11.89
N LEU A 201 -19.23 -1.28 11.01
CA LEU A 201 -18.24 -0.23 10.75
C LEU A 201 -18.08 0.74 11.92
N THR A 202 -19.18 1.07 12.60
CA THR A 202 -19.14 1.90 13.82
C THR A 202 -18.30 1.23 14.88
N GLN A 203 -18.51 -0.06 15.14
CA GLN A 203 -17.71 -0.83 16.09
C GLN A 203 -16.23 -0.85 15.70
N ARG A 204 -15.92 -1.05 14.41
CA ARG A 204 -14.54 -1.04 13.90
C ARG A 204 -13.88 0.32 14.04
N ALA A 205 -14.61 1.40 13.74
CA ALA A 205 -14.14 2.77 13.89
C ALA A 205 -13.87 3.11 15.36
N GLN A 206 -14.78 2.75 16.27
CA GLN A 206 -14.59 2.92 17.72
C GLN A 206 -13.35 2.17 18.21
N LYS A 207 -13.19 0.90 17.81
CA LYS A 207 -12.00 0.11 18.15
C LYS A 207 -10.71 0.73 17.61
N CYS A 208 -10.76 1.28 16.39
CA CYS A 208 -9.63 1.98 15.78
C CYS A 208 -9.22 3.21 16.60
N LEU A 209 -10.20 4.00 17.06
CA LEU A 209 -9.96 5.23 17.83
C LEU A 209 -9.41 4.96 19.24
N GLN A 210 -9.76 3.84 19.87
CA GLN A 210 -9.21 3.44 21.18
C GLN A 210 -7.69 3.20 21.14
N ILE A 211 -7.13 2.89 19.98
CA ILE A 211 -5.67 2.70 19.82
C ILE A 211 -4.94 4.04 19.86
N LYS A 212 -5.61 5.16 19.56
CA LYS A 212 -5.02 6.51 19.56
C LYS A 212 -4.64 6.99 20.96
N SER A 213 -5.17 6.36 22.02
CA SER A 213 -4.92 6.75 23.42
C SER A 213 -3.77 5.99 24.09
N LEU A 214 -3.05 5.15 23.34
CA LEU A 214 -1.80 4.48 23.77
C LEU A 214 -0.59 5.28 23.28
#